data_AF-A0A7D9M7K1-F1
#
_entry.id   AF-A0A7D9M7K1-F1
#
_cell.length_a   1.000
_cell.length_b   1.000
_cell.length_c   1.000
_cell.angle_alpha   90.00
_cell.angle_beta   90.00
_cell.angle_gamma   90.00
#
_symmetry.space_group_name_H-M   'P 1'
#
loop_
_entity.id
_entity.type
_entity.pdbx_description
1 polymer ?
#
loop_
_entity_poly.entity_id
_entity_poly.type
_entity_poly.pdbx_seq_one_letter_code
_entity_poly.pdbx_strand_id
1 'polypeptide(L)'
;LVKPFSNPQKTSNTSENKGLVDVLSKRPITPRFDPLAPGALVMPRPSATHQFEHNKKQLSVVDVVVDPYVANALRPHQREGVTFLYECVMGLRSFVGNGAILA
;
A
#
# COMPACT_ATOMS: atom_id res chain seq x y z
N LEU A 1 -16.04 1.15 -19.70
CA LEU A 1 -14.76 1.80 -20.07
C LEU A 1 -13.67 1.24 -19.14
N VAL A 2 -12.75 0.42 -19.66
CA VAL A 2 -11.76 -0.29 -18.84
C VAL A 2 -10.63 0.67 -18.48
N LYS A 3 -10.38 0.91 -17.19
CA LYS A 3 -9.23 1.72 -16.75
C LYS A 3 -7.94 0.96 -17.06
N PRO A 4 -6.94 1.56 -17.74
CA PRO A 4 -5.69 0.88 -18.02
C PRO A 4 -4.93 0.62 -16.70
N PHE A 5 -4.24 -0.52 -16.64
CA PHE A 5 -3.30 -0.81 -15.57
C PHE A 5 -2.18 0.22 -15.60
N SER A 6 -1.97 0.93 -14.50
CA SER A 6 -0.90 1.92 -14.36
C SER A 6 0.10 1.44 -13.33
N ASN A 7 1.31 1.08 -13.80
CA ASN A 7 2.40 0.62 -12.95
C ASN A 7 2.78 1.74 -11.94
N PRO A 8 2.69 1.50 -10.61
CA PRO A 8 3.02 2.49 -9.59
C PRO A 8 4.45 3.03 -9.66
N GLN A 9 5.37 2.31 -10.31
CA GLN A 9 6.77 2.70 -10.41
C GLN A 9 7.13 3.48 -11.69
N LYS A 10 6.18 3.68 -12.61
CA LYS A 10 6.47 4.35 -13.89
C LYS A 10 5.97 5.80 -13.85
N THR A 11 6.79 6.70 -13.33
CA THR A 11 6.65 8.13 -13.62
C THR A 11 7.10 8.37 -15.05
N SER A 12 6.30 9.05 -15.86
CA SER A 12 6.64 9.45 -17.23
C SER A 12 7.90 10.32 -17.25
N ASN A 13 8.96 9.85 -17.89
CA ASN A 13 10.17 10.66 -18.12
C ASN A 13 10.25 11.04 -19.60
N THR A 14 9.99 12.31 -19.88
CA THR A 14 10.56 13.01 -21.05
C THR A 14 11.93 13.54 -20.65
N SER A 15 12.88 13.42 -21.57
CA SER A 15 14.32 13.60 -21.43
C SER A 15 14.78 14.94 -20.82
N GLU A 16 15.93 14.85 -20.13
CA GLU A 16 16.93 15.88 -19.86
C GLU A 16 16.54 17.08 -18.98
N ASN A 17 16.95 17.02 -17.70
CA ASN A 17 17.66 18.11 -17.00
C ASN A 17 18.11 17.66 -15.59
N LYS A 18 19.43 17.48 -15.40
CA LYS A 18 20.07 17.02 -14.15
C LYS A 18 20.06 18.03 -12.99
N GLY A 19 19.43 19.20 -13.15
CA GLY A 19 19.41 20.29 -12.15
C GLY A 19 18.17 20.37 -11.25
N LEU A 20 17.14 19.55 -11.47
CA LEU A 20 15.85 19.62 -10.75
C LEU A 20 15.64 18.49 -9.72
N VAL A 21 16.70 17.76 -9.37
CA VAL A 21 16.59 16.53 -8.56
C VAL A 21 16.53 16.78 -7.05
N ASP A 22 16.92 17.96 -6.57
CA ASP A 22 17.02 18.24 -5.13
C ASP A 22 15.70 18.79 -4.52
N VAL A 23 14.90 19.53 -5.29
CA VAL A 23 13.67 20.18 -4.77
C VAL A 23 12.44 19.25 -4.80
N LEU A 24 12.42 18.22 -5.66
CA LEU A 24 11.34 17.22 -5.68
C LEU A 24 11.45 16.17 -4.54
N SER A 25 12.56 16.17 -3.80
CA SER A 25 12.93 15.12 -2.83
C SER A 25 12.20 15.19 -1.47
N LYS A 26 11.37 16.21 -1.22
CA LYS A 26 10.70 16.42 0.08
C LYS A 26 9.16 16.43 0.01
N ARG A 27 8.55 15.75 -0.96
CA ARG A 27 7.10 15.54 -0.87
C ARG A 27 6.82 14.62 0.31
N PRO A 28 5.92 15.00 1.24
CA PRO A 28 5.56 14.13 2.35
C PRO A 28 5.01 12.82 1.77
N ILE A 29 5.54 11.69 2.25
CA ILE A 29 5.02 10.38 1.89
C ILE A 29 3.60 10.33 2.45
N THR A 30 2.62 10.29 1.54
CA THR A 30 1.20 10.34 1.88
C THR A 30 0.51 9.10 1.31
N PRO A 31 -0.58 8.64 1.93
CA PRO A 31 -1.39 7.55 1.39
C PRO A 31 -1.80 7.82 -0.06
N ARG A 32 -1.81 6.77 -0.88
CA ARG A 32 -2.17 6.91 -2.31
C ARG A 32 -3.63 7.31 -2.51
N PHE A 33 -4.51 6.87 -1.62
CA PHE A 33 -5.93 7.21 -1.59
C PHE A 33 -6.30 7.70 -0.20
N ASP A 34 -7.39 8.46 -0.09
CA ASP A 34 -7.85 9.04 1.18
C ASP A 34 -8.32 7.94 2.15
N PRO A 35 -7.67 7.77 3.31
CA PRO A 35 -8.07 6.78 4.32
C PRO A 35 -9.37 7.15 5.05
N LEU A 36 -9.79 8.43 5.02
CA LEU A 36 -11.00 8.92 5.69
C LEU A 36 -12.22 8.93 4.77
N ALA A 37 -12.06 8.57 3.49
CA ALA A 37 -13.16 8.52 2.54
C ALA A 37 -14.21 7.47 2.95
N PRO A 38 -15.51 7.74 2.76
CA PRO A 38 -16.57 6.77 3.05
C PRO A 38 -16.35 5.45 2.31
N GLY A 39 -16.38 4.34 3.04
CA GLY A 39 -16.21 3.01 2.47
C GLY A 39 -14.76 2.62 2.13
N ALA A 40 -13.77 3.47 2.46
CA ALA A 40 -12.35 3.17 2.31
C ALA A 40 -11.98 1.86 3.02
N LEU A 41 -11.21 1.02 2.33
CA LEU A 41 -10.67 -0.22 2.88
C LEU A 41 -9.18 0.02 3.21
N VAL A 42 -8.92 0.37 4.47
CA VAL A 42 -7.58 0.64 4.99
C VAL A 42 -7.00 -0.66 5.55
N MET A 43 -5.77 -0.99 5.14
CA MET A 43 -5.06 -2.18 5.61
C MET A 43 -4.45 -1.97 7.00
N PRO A 44 -4.27 -3.05 7.79
CA PRO A 44 -3.66 -2.97 9.11
C PRO A 44 -2.26 -2.36 9.08
N ARG A 45 -1.96 -1.51 10.07
CA ARG A 45 -0.60 -0.96 10.25
C ARG A 45 0.31 -2.00 10.91
N PRO A 46 1.61 -2.04 10.54
CA PRO A 46 2.56 -2.93 11.18
C PRO A 46 2.78 -2.57 12.65
N SER A 47 2.98 -3.58 13.50
CA SER A 47 3.31 -3.39 14.92
C SER A 47 4.72 -2.82 15.11
N ALA A 48 5.03 -2.29 16.28
CA ALA A 48 6.37 -1.78 16.58
C ALA A 48 7.47 -2.84 16.40
N THR A 49 7.20 -4.09 16.82
CA THR A 49 8.10 -5.24 16.62
C THR A 49 8.32 -5.52 15.14
N HIS A 50 7.24 -5.59 14.35
CA HIS A 50 7.35 -5.80 12.90
C HIS A 50 8.12 -4.68 12.20
N GLN A 51 7.87 -3.43 12.57
CA GLN A 51 8.61 -2.28 12.05
C GLN A 51 10.10 -2.35 12.41
N PHE A 52 10.45 -2.74 13.64
CA PHE A 52 11.84 -2.90 14.04
C PHE A 52 12.58 -3.92 13.17
N GLU A 53 11.93 -5.05 12.85
CA GLU A 53 12.53 -6.13 12.06
C GLU A 53 12.59 -5.82 10.55
N HIS A 54 11.52 -5.23 10.00
CA HIS A 54 11.35 -5.08 8.55
C HIS A 54 11.63 -3.66 8.01
N ASN A 55 11.53 -2.62 8.83
CA ASN A 55 11.76 -1.22 8.42
C ASN A 55 13.17 -0.72 8.79
N LYS A 56 14.20 -1.36 8.24
CA LYS A 56 15.62 -1.03 8.52
C LYS A 56 16.01 0.42 8.19
N LYS A 57 15.27 1.05 7.27
CA LYS A 57 15.49 2.44 6.85
C LYS A 57 14.73 3.46 7.69
N GLN A 58 13.96 3.01 8.69
CA GLN A 58 13.18 3.87 9.59
C GLN A 58 12.30 4.87 8.84
N LEU A 59 11.68 4.42 7.74
CA LEU A 59 10.76 5.25 6.97
C LEU A 59 9.45 5.43 7.73
N SER A 60 8.78 6.56 7.51
CA SER A 60 7.47 6.83 8.10
C SER A 60 6.44 5.81 7.61
N VAL A 61 5.69 5.21 8.53
CA VAL A 61 4.55 4.35 8.19
C VAL A 61 3.38 5.21 7.72
N VAL A 62 2.85 4.85 6.54
CA VAL A 62 1.69 5.50 5.91
C VAL A 62 0.57 4.50 5.71
N ASP A 63 -0.68 4.98 5.67
CA ASP A 63 -1.83 4.11 5.44
C ASP A 63 -1.82 3.52 4.04
N VAL A 64 -2.05 2.21 3.99
CA VAL A 64 -2.27 1.49 2.75
C VAL A 64 -3.77 1.38 2.55
N VAL A 65 -4.29 2.04 1.53
CA VAL A 65 -5.71 2.06 1.20
C VAL A 65 -5.91 1.32 -0.12
N VAL A 66 -6.84 0.36 -0.15
CA VAL A 66 -7.20 -0.35 -1.39
C VAL A 66 -7.85 0.63 -2.35
N ASP A 67 -7.55 0.49 -3.66
CA ASP A 67 -8.14 1.35 -4.71
C ASP A 67 -9.67 1.42 -4.55
N PRO A 68 -10.25 2.63 -4.40
CA PRO A 68 -11.68 2.82 -4.20
C PRO A 68 -12.56 2.13 -5.26
N TYR A 69 -12.08 2.05 -6.50
CA TYR A 69 -12.78 1.35 -7.58
C TYR A 69 -12.97 -0.14 -7.28
N VAL A 70 -11.96 -0.78 -6.67
CA VAL A 70 -12.03 -2.18 -6.26
C VAL A 70 -12.81 -2.29 -4.96
N ALA A 71 -12.46 -1.49 -3.94
CA ALA A 71 -13.05 -1.55 -2.62
C ALA A 71 -14.59 -1.39 -2.66
N ASN A 72 -15.10 -0.52 -3.51
CA ASN A 72 -16.55 -0.30 -3.66
C ASN A 72 -17.30 -1.50 -4.24
N ALA A 73 -16.62 -2.39 -4.96
CA ALA A 73 -17.22 -3.61 -5.51
C ALA A 73 -17.15 -4.80 -4.54
N LEU A 74 -16.38 -4.71 -3.45
CA LEU A 74 -16.17 -5.81 -2.52
C LEU A 74 -17.33 -5.94 -1.52
N ARG A 75 -17.84 -7.17 -1.39
CA ARG A 75 -18.74 -7.59 -0.30
C ARG A 75 -17.97 -7.70 1.03
N PRO A 76 -18.64 -7.66 2.20
CA PRO A 76 -17.97 -7.71 3.51
C PRO A 76 -16.92 -8.83 3.65
N HIS A 77 -17.26 -10.08 3.33
CA HIS A 77 -16.33 -11.20 3.38
C HIS A 77 -15.15 -11.07 2.40
N GLN A 78 -15.33 -10.41 1.25
CA GLN A 78 -14.24 -10.18 0.30
C GLN A 78 -13.27 -9.12 0.82
N ARG A 79 -13.77 -8.12 1.56
CA ARG A 79 -12.92 -7.14 2.26
C ARG A 79 -12.08 -7.83 3.32
N GLU A 80 -12.69 -8.72 4.11
CA GLU A 80 -11.98 -9.55 5.08
C GLU A 80 -10.93 -10.44 4.41
N GLY A 81 -11.26 -11.10 3.30
CA GLY A 81 -10.32 -11.92 2.53
C GLY A 81 -9.13 -11.13 1.99
N VAL A 82 -9.35 -9.91 1.48
CA VAL A 82 -8.26 -9.02 1.03
C VAL A 82 -7.38 -8.59 2.20
N THR A 83 -7.98 -8.23 3.34
CA THR A 83 -7.23 -7.90 4.56
C THR A 83 -6.40 -9.09 5.04
N PHE A 84 -6.99 -10.29 5.07
CA PHE A 84 -6.27 -11.52 5.43
C PHE A 84 -5.07 -11.77 4.53
N LEU A 85 -5.26 -11.70 3.21
CA LEU A 85 -4.17 -11.88 2.24
C LEU A 85 -3.05 -10.85 2.48
N TYR A 86 -3.41 -9.59 2.74
CA TYR A 86 -2.45 -8.54 3.03
C TYR A 86 -1.63 -8.87 4.28
N GLU A 87 -2.28 -9.22 5.39
CA GLU A 87 -1.59 -9.56 6.63
C GLU A 87 -0.64 -10.75 6.47
N CYS A 88 -1.07 -11.78 5.74
CA CYS A 88 -0.25 -12.96 5.46
C CYS A 88 0.98 -12.61 4.62
N VAL A 89 0.82 -11.90 3.51
CA VAL A 89 1.93 -11.62 2.59
C VAL A 89 2.90 -10.59 3.17
N MET A 90 2.41 -9.67 4.01
CA MET A 90 3.24 -8.69 4.73
C MET A 90 3.91 -9.26 5.98
N GLY A 91 3.62 -10.50 6.37
CA GLY A 91 4.18 -11.12 7.58
C GLY A 91 3.69 -10.44 8.86
N LEU A 92 2.46 -9.91 8.85
CA LEU A 92 1.84 -9.25 10.02
C LEU A 92 1.22 -10.23 11.00
N ARG A 93 1.12 -11.51 10.61
CA ARG A 93 0.60 -12.59 11.45
C ARG A 93 1.75 -13.36 12.10
N SER A 94 1.42 -14.07 13.18
CA SER A 94 2.36 -14.80 14.03
C SER A 94 2.89 -16.12 13.44
N PHE A 95 2.48 -16.50 12.23
CA PHE A 95 2.97 -17.72 11.59
C PHE A 95 4.25 -17.46 10.79
N VAL A 96 5.06 -18.50 10.59
CA VAL A 96 6.31 -18.40 9.85
C VAL A 96 6.04 -18.42 8.35
N GLY A 97 6.24 -17.29 7.68
CA GLY A 97 6.21 -17.18 6.22
C GLY A 97 5.40 -15.98 5.71
N ASN A 98 5.58 -15.68 4.42
CA ASN A 98 4.95 -14.53 3.74
C ASN A 98 3.98 -14.99 2.65
N GLY A 99 3.34 -16.14 2.85
CA GLY A 99 2.38 -16.76 1.93
C GLY A 99 0.99 -16.82 2.53
N ALA A 100 -0.01 -17.08 1.69
CA ALA A 100 -1.38 -17.27 2.12
C ALA A 100 -2.03 -18.42 1.35
N ILE A 101 -2.87 -19.19 2.03
CA ILE A 101 -3.82 -20.11 1.41
C ILE A 101 -5.21 -19.50 1.62
N LEU A 102 -5.93 -19.29 0.52
CA LEU A 102 -7.30 -18.82 0.52
C LEU A 102 -8.13 -19.93 -0.14
N ALA A 103 -8.98 -20.58 0.64
CA ALA A 103 -9.75 -21.75 0.24
C ALA A 103 -11.22 -21.59 0.63
#